data_AF-A0A4Q9KZC7-F1
#
_entry.id   AF-A0A4Q9KZC7-F1
#
_cell.length_a   1.000
_cell.length_b   1.000
_cell.length_c   1.000
_cell.angle_alpha   90.00
_cell.angle_beta   90.00
_cell.angle_gamma   90.00
#
_symmetry.space_group_name_H-M   'P 1'
#
loop_
_entity.id
_entity.type
_entity.pdbx_description
1 polymer ?
#
loop_
_entity_poly.entity_id
_entity_poly.type
_entity_poly.pdbx_seq_one_letter_code
_entity_poly.pdbx_strand_id
1 'polypeptide(L)'
;MAYYKTKFQKKAKNFEFSAESYVLSEEIRSQYKKIKDKFFISISALKNYKSPKKISISSLIDTVDYMKEIISFYEDSDRYISILMTEVFKSNKIETLEKKRELYLLLNKLFKIFFIFDIERHRNILLFHNFSLLKILLHNENPRKRFTDNDILRLTSFAALSQPMAHLFLSYFTSDTLEILHPTILTKRGTLHISPKRKEFLYLICCILCKQPSMAYAFIFFAGLFNRFFHSRHFDNYVEEKDIQKQAYYTGILEMK
;
A
#
# COMPACT_ATOMS: atom_id res chain seq x y z
N MET A 1 20.41 -8.57 -21.50
CA MET A 1 19.46 -7.56 -20.96
C MET A 1 18.02 -7.65 -21.50
N ALA A 2 17.74 -8.27 -22.65
CA ALA A 2 16.37 -8.37 -23.20
C ALA A 2 15.44 -9.40 -22.50
N TYR A 3 16.00 -10.40 -21.81
CA TYR A 3 15.24 -11.52 -21.21
C TYR A 3 14.43 -11.15 -19.95
N TYR A 4 14.81 -10.08 -19.23
CA TYR A 4 14.15 -9.66 -17.98
C TYR A 4 12.91 -8.77 -18.22
N LYS A 5 12.87 -8.02 -19.33
CA LYS A 5 11.74 -7.11 -19.66
C LYS A 5 10.47 -7.88 -20.01
N THR A 6 10.58 -9.00 -20.70
CA THR A 6 9.44 -9.83 -21.15
C THR A 6 8.83 -10.67 -20.03
N LYS A 7 9.61 -11.08 -19.02
CA LYS A 7 9.09 -11.87 -17.88
C LYS A 7 8.20 -11.05 -16.92
N PHE A 8 8.46 -9.74 -16.78
CA PHE A 8 7.65 -8.85 -15.93
C PHE A 8 6.38 -8.34 -16.63
N GLN A 9 6.42 -8.06 -17.94
CA GLN A 9 5.21 -7.72 -18.70
C GLN A 9 4.22 -8.90 -18.77
N LYS A 10 4.72 -10.15 -18.83
CA LYS A 10 3.87 -11.35 -18.77
C LYS A 10 3.28 -11.62 -17.36
N LYS A 11 3.97 -11.26 -16.27
CA LYS A 11 3.44 -11.44 -14.89
C LYS A 11 2.32 -10.47 -14.50
N ALA A 12 2.26 -9.29 -15.12
CA ALA A 12 1.14 -8.35 -14.97
C ALA A 12 -0.06 -8.71 -15.86
N LYS A 13 0.19 -9.23 -17.08
CA LYS A 13 -0.85 -9.71 -18.00
C LYS A 13 -1.51 -11.03 -17.57
N ASN A 14 -0.79 -11.91 -16.88
CA ASN A 14 -1.31 -13.22 -16.44
C ASN A 14 -1.89 -13.19 -15.02
N PHE A 15 -2.36 -12.03 -14.54
CA PHE A 15 -3.16 -11.99 -13.32
C PHE A 15 -4.57 -12.47 -13.66
N GLU A 16 -4.79 -13.78 -13.62
CA GLU A 16 -6.12 -14.35 -13.76
C GLU A 16 -6.96 -14.01 -12.52
N PHE A 17 -8.00 -13.21 -12.75
CA PHE A 17 -9.05 -13.00 -11.78
C PHE A 17 -9.91 -14.25 -11.80
N SER A 18 -9.99 -14.94 -10.66
CA SER A 18 -10.91 -16.07 -10.47
C SER A 18 -12.32 -15.66 -10.93
N ALA A 19 -12.96 -16.54 -11.71
CA ALA A 19 -14.35 -16.40 -12.11
C ALA A 19 -15.25 -16.13 -10.88
N GLU A 20 -16.33 -15.39 -11.12
CA GLU A 20 -17.24 -14.86 -10.13
C GLU A 20 -17.86 -15.97 -9.25
N SER A 21 -17.27 -16.20 -8.09
CA SER A 21 -17.92 -16.93 -7.00
C SER A 21 -17.71 -16.14 -5.71
N TYR A 22 -18.50 -15.09 -5.48
CA TYR A 22 -18.29 -14.27 -4.28
C TYR A 22 -19.60 -13.92 -3.58
N VAL A 23 -19.62 -14.13 -2.26
CA VAL A 23 -20.69 -13.78 -1.31
C VAL A 23 -20.35 -12.45 -0.61
N LEU A 24 -19.78 -11.49 -1.37
CA LEU A 24 -19.44 -10.15 -0.89
C LEU A 24 -20.44 -9.13 -1.43
N SER A 25 -20.68 -8.04 -0.68
CA SER A 25 -21.60 -6.98 -1.10
C SER A 25 -21.17 -6.34 -2.43
N GLU A 26 -22.14 -5.83 -3.18
CA GLU A 26 -21.90 -5.15 -4.45
C GLU A 26 -20.97 -3.93 -4.29
N GLU A 27 -21.10 -3.22 -3.16
CA GLU A 27 -20.22 -2.11 -2.78
C GLU A 27 -18.75 -2.53 -2.72
N ILE A 28 -18.42 -3.64 -2.04
CA ILE A 28 -17.05 -4.14 -1.93
C ILE A 28 -16.47 -4.52 -3.29
N ARG A 29 -17.29 -5.08 -4.19
CA ARG A 29 -16.86 -5.47 -5.54
C ARG A 29 -16.64 -4.26 -6.45
N SER A 30 -17.56 -3.29 -6.41
CA SER A 30 -17.45 -2.05 -7.19
C SER A 30 -16.21 -1.25 -6.78
N GLN A 31 -15.99 -1.11 -5.46
CA GLN A 31 -14.78 -0.48 -4.91
C GLN A 31 -13.51 -1.23 -5.35
N TYR A 32 -13.51 -2.57 -5.29
CA TYR A 32 -12.36 -3.37 -5.74
C TYR A 32 -11.99 -3.10 -7.21
N LYS A 33 -12.99 -3.05 -8.10
CA LYS A 33 -12.78 -2.75 -9.52
C LYS A 33 -12.17 -1.35 -9.70
N LYS A 34 -12.72 -0.34 -9.00
CA LYS A 34 -12.19 1.02 -9.01
C LYS A 34 -10.71 1.09 -8.57
N ILE A 35 -10.36 0.39 -7.49
CA ILE A 35 -8.98 0.32 -6.98
C ILE A 35 -8.04 -0.33 -8.00
N LYS A 36 -8.49 -1.42 -8.63
CA LYS A 36 -7.73 -2.10 -9.68
C LYS A 36 -7.45 -1.17 -10.86
N ASP A 37 -8.46 -0.44 -11.34
CA ASP A 37 -8.31 0.47 -12.48
C ASP A 37 -7.33 1.61 -12.14
N LYS A 38 -7.47 2.21 -10.94
CA LYS A 38 -6.53 3.22 -10.45
C LYS A 38 -5.11 2.69 -10.28
N PHE A 39 -4.94 1.47 -9.80
CA PHE A 39 -3.62 0.85 -9.71
C PHE A 39 -2.93 0.81 -11.07
N PHE A 40 -3.63 0.40 -12.14
CA PHE A 40 -3.03 0.36 -13.47
C PHE A 40 -2.65 1.75 -13.99
N ILE A 41 -3.46 2.76 -13.72
CA ILE A 41 -3.14 4.16 -14.03
C ILE A 41 -1.87 4.58 -13.29
N SER A 42 -1.82 4.41 -11.96
CA SER A 42 -0.67 4.84 -11.16
C SER A 42 0.62 4.06 -11.47
N ILE A 43 0.52 2.76 -11.80
CA ILE A 43 1.68 2.00 -12.28
C ILE A 43 2.14 2.50 -13.66
N SER A 44 1.22 2.89 -14.53
CA SER A 44 1.56 3.48 -15.82
C SER A 44 2.24 4.82 -15.64
N ALA A 45 1.73 5.67 -14.74
CA ALA A 45 2.36 6.92 -14.33
C ALA A 45 3.81 6.70 -13.85
N LEU A 46 4.00 5.77 -12.90
CA LEU A 46 5.32 5.39 -12.38
C LEU A 46 6.25 4.81 -13.45
N LYS A 47 5.75 4.13 -14.49
CA LYS A 47 6.60 3.52 -15.52
C LYS A 47 6.91 4.45 -16.69
N ASN A 48 5.99 5.36 -16.99
CA ASN A 48 6.09 6.24 -18.15
C ASN A 48 6.82 7.54 -17.82
N TYR A 49 6.92 7.91 -16.55
CA TYR A 49 7.67 9.09 -16.14
C TYR A 49 9.13 8.99 -16.56
N LYS A 50 9.61 10.05 -17.23
CA LYS A 50 11.00 10.21 -17.66
C LYS A 50 11.49 11.57 -17.20
N SER A 51 12.74 11.63 -16.76
CA SER A 51 13.35 12.92 -16.42
C SER A 51 13.39 13.82 -17.64
N PRO A 52 13.07 15.12 -17.50
CA PRO A 52 13.34 16.06 -18.57
C PRO A 52 14.86 16.22 -18.77
N LYS A 53 15.26 16.59 -19.99
CA LYS A 53 16.68 16.81 -20.33
C LYS A 53 17.26 18.08 -19.71
N LYS A 54 16.41 19.07 -19.44
CA LYS A 54 16.77 20.33 -18.76
C LYS A 54 15.94 20.43 -17.49
N ILE A 55 16.53 20.93 -16.41
CA ILE A 55 15.85 21.14 -15.14
C ILE A 55 15.38 22.59 -15.11
N SER A 56 14.08 22.80 -15.30
CA SER A 56 13.39 24.09 -15.18
C SER A 56 11.97 23.88 -14.66
N ILE A 57 11.33 24.92 -14.12
CA ILE A 57 9.94 24.84 -13.65
C ILE A 57 9.01 24.33 -14.75
N SER A 58 9.10 24.88 -15.97
CA SER A 58 8.28 24.47 -17.11
C SER A 58 8.44 23.00 -17.48
N SER A 59 9.65 22.46 -17.39
CA SER A 59 9.94 21.05 -17.73
C SER A 59 9.55 20.06 -16.64
N LEU A 60 9.48 20.53 -15.38
CA LEU A 60 9.16 19.70 -14.23
C LEU A 60 7.68 19.77 -13.85
N ILE A 61 6.91 20.68 -14.44
CA ILE A 61 5.52 20.93 -14.05
C ILE A 61 4.66 19.67 -14.14
N ASP A 62 4.85 18.86 -15.19
CA ASP A 62 4.10 17.62 -15.42
C ASP A 62 4.32 16.60 -14.30
N THR A 63 5.45 16.68 -13.57
CA THR A 63 5.74 15.84 -12.39
C THR A 63 4.60 15.87 -11.38
N VAL A 64 3.93 17.02 -11.23
CA VAL A 64 2.81 17.14 -10.29
C VAL A 64 1.59 16.34 -10.74
N ASP A 65 1.32 16.27 -12.04
CA ASP A 65 0.17 15.51 -12.56
C ASP A 65 0.40 14.00 -12.39
N TYR A 66 1.62 13.50 -12.67
CA TYR A 66 2.02 12.13 -12.33
C TYR A 66 1.86 11.85 -10.82
N MET A 67 2.30 12.78 -9.97
CA MET A 67 2.15 12.63 -8.51
C MET A 67 0.68 12.61 -8.06
N LYS A 68 -0.19 13.41 -8.70
CA LYS A 68 -1.63 13.42 -8.45
C LYS A 68 -2.30 12.09 -8.83
N GLU A 69 -1.92 11.49 -9.95
CA GLU A 69 -2.43 10.16 -10.33
C GLU A 69 -2.01 9.07 -9.33
N ILE A 70 -0.79 9.14 -8.82
CA ILE A 70 -0.25 8.18 -7.86
C ILE A 70 -0.92 8.34 -6.49
N ILE A 71 -1.05 9.56 -5.97
CA ILE A 71 -1.70 9.80 -4.67
C ILE A 71 -3.20 9.50 -4.71
N SER A 72 -3.85 9.68 -5.87
CA SER A 72 -5.27 9.36 -6.06
C SER A 72 -5.57 7.87 -5.87
N PHE A 73 -4.61 6.98 -6.18
CA PHE A 73 -4.71 5.55 -5.87
C PHE A 73 -4.53 5.28 -4.37
N TYR A 74 -3.59 5.95 -3.71
CA TYR A 74 -3.40 5.85 -2.26
C TYR A 74 -4.68 6.23 -1.50
N GLU A 75 -5.33 7.32 -1.87
CA GLU A 75 -6.52 7.83 -1.18
C GLU A 75 -7.78 6.98 -1.37
N ASP A 76 -7.98 6.42 -2.56
CA ASP A 76 -9.07 5.46 -2.73
C ASP A 76 -8.75 4.15 -2.00
N SER A 77 -7.48 3.72 -2.01
CA SER A 77 -7.05 2.51 -1.29
C SER A 77 -7.27 2.64 0.21
N ASP A 78 -7.10 3.84 0.75
CA ASP A 78 -7.40 4.16 2.13
C ASP A 78 -8.88 3.91 2.47
N ARG A 79 -9.81 4.46 1.69
CA ARG A 79 -11.24 4.21 1.88
C ARG A 79 -11.57 2.71 1.83
N TYR A 80 -10.98 2.01 0.87
CA TYR A 80 -11.27 0.61 0.64
C TYR A 80 -10.71 -0.31 1.74
N ILE A 81 -9.45 -0.11 2.16
CA ILE A 81 -8.86 -0.91 3.23
C ILE A 81 -9.60 -0.68 4.56
N SER A 82 -10.16 0.53 4.78
CA SER A 82 -11.05 0.82 5.90
C SER A 82 -12.22 -0.15 6.03
N ILE A 83 -12.92 -0.35 4.91
CA ILE A 83 -14.10 -1.22 4.83
C ILE A 83 -13.68 -2.65 5.13
N LEU A 84 -12.60 -3.13 4.49
CA LEU A 84 -12.13 -4.50 4.68
C LEU A 84 -11.62 -4.77 6.10
N MET A 85 -10.85 -3.86 6.70
CA MET A 85 -10.34 -4.03 8.07
C MET A 85 -11.47 -4.00 9.09
N THR A 86 -12.48 -3.17 8.88
CA THR A 86 -13.68 -3.18 9.73
C THR A 86 -14.35 -4.55 9.70
N GLU A 87 -14.49 -5.16 8.52
CA GLU A 87 -15.08 -6.51 8.38
C GLU A 87 -14.19 -7.61 8.99
N VAL A 88 -12.86 -7.57 8.82
CA VAL A 88 -11.93 -8.56 9.43
C VAL A 88 -12.09 -8.60 10.95
N PHE A 89 -12.16 -7.43 11.59
CA PHE A 89 -12.17 -7.31 13.05
C PHE A 89 -13.58 -7.13 13.65
N LYS A 90 -14.63 -7.27 12.83
CA LYS A 90 -16.03 -7.26 13.29
C LYS A 90 -16.29 -8.50 14.16
N SER A 91 -16.75 -8.29 15.38
CA SER A 91 -17.04 -9.39 16.31
C SER A 91 -18.19 -10.27 15.79
N ASN A 92 -17.95 -11.58 15.73
CA ASN A 92 -18.90 -12.69 15.52
C ASN A 92 -19.89 -12.64 14.34
N LYS A 93 -19.88 -11.60 13.49
CA LYS A 93 -20.91 -11.37 12.46
C LYS A 93 -20.56 -11.85 11.05
N ILE A 94 -19.35 -12.35 10.79
CA ILE A 94 -19.13 -13.03 9.51
C ILE A 94 -19.82 -14.39 9.61
N GLU A 95 -21.02 -14.45 9.04
CA GLU A 95 -22.02 -15.52 9.16
C GLU A 95 -21.48 -16.92 8.80
N THR A 96 -20.43 -17.03 7.99
CA THR A 96 -19.85 -18.31 7.59
C THR A 96 -18.32 -18.28 7.44
N LEU A 97 -17.67 -19.44 7.57
CA LEU A 97 -16.22 -19.60 7.36
C LEU A 97 -15.81 -19.28 5.92
N GLU A 98 -16.69 -19.58 4.95
CA GLU A 98 -16.51 -19.30 3.53
C GLU A 98 -16.40 -17.79 3.28
N LYS A 99 -17.27 -16.98 3.89
CA LYS A 99 -17.20 -15.51 3.78
C LYS A 99 -15.86 -14.98 4.33
N LYS A 100 -15.37 -15.53 5.45
CA LYS A 100 -14.04 -15.16 5.99
C LYS A 100 -12.92 -15.53 5.03
N ARG A 101 -12.96 -16.74 4.46
CA ARG A 101 -11.97 -17.19 3.48
C ARG A 101 -11.92 -16.27 2.26
N GLU A 102 -13.08 -15.90 1.71
CA GLU A 102 -13.15 -15.00 0.57
C GLU A 102 -12.64 -13.59 0.87
N LEU A 103 -12.91 -13.08 2.09
CA LEU A 103 -12.34 -11.82 2.56
C LEU A 103 -10.80 -11.87 2.58
N TYR A 104 -10.20 -12.96 3.09
CA TYR A 104 -8.74 -13.12 3.08
C TYR A 104 -8.16 -13.28 1.67
N LEU A 105 -8.86 -13.96 0.76
CA LEU A 105 -8.46 -14.04 -0.65
C LEU A 105 -8.46 -12.66 -1.31
N LEU A 106 -9.48 -11.85 -1.04
CA LEU A 106 -9.57 -10.48 -1.52
C LEU A 106 -8.47 -9.59 -0.94
N LEU A 107 -8.23 -9.67 0.37
CA LEU A 107 -7.13 -8.96 1.03
C LEU A 107 -5.78 -9.36 0.48
N ASN A 108 -5.54 -10.64 0.23
CA ASN A 108 -4.29 -11.09 -0.39
C ASN A 108 -4.09 -10.50 -1.79
N LYS A 109 -5.16 -10.41 -2.61
CA LYS A 109 -5.11 -9.74 -3.92
C LYS A 109 -4.81 -8.24 -3.77
N LEU A 110 -5.46 -7.56 -2.83
CA LEU A 110 -5.24 -6.14 -2.54
C LEU A 110 -3.81 -5.87 -2.02
N PHE A 111 -3.33 -6.65 -1.06
CA PHE A 111 -1.98 -6.53 -0.53
C PHE A 111 -0.90 -6.87 -1.56
N LYS A 112 -1.19 -7.77 -2.50
CA LYS A 112 -0.32 -7.97 -3.67
C LYS A 112 -0.24 -6.72 -4.54
N ILE A 113 -1.35 -6.03 -4.78
CA ILE A 113 -1.38 -4.76 -5.50
C ILE A 113 -0.55 -3.70 -4.74
N PHE A 114 -0.74 -3.58 -3.43
CA PHE A 114 0.00 -2.65 -2.57
C PHE A 114 1.50 -2.92 -2.60
N PHE A 115 1.90 -4.17 -2.41
CA PHE A 115 3.28 -4.62 -2.53
C PHE A 115 3.89 -4.24 -3.88
N ILE A 116 3.20 -4.52 -4.99
CA ILE A 116 3.71 -4.20 -6.33
C ILE A 116 3.87 -2.68 -6.50
N PHE A 117 2.88 -1.91 -6.05
CA PHE A 117 2.93 -0.45 -6.10
C PHE A 117 4.14 0.11 -5.36
N ASP A 118 4.37 -0.30 -4.12
CA ASP A 118 5.50 0.18 -3.31
C ASP A 118 6.85 -0.20 -3.93
N ILE A 119 6.97 -1.39 -4.52
CA ILE A 119 8.18 -1.81 -5.25
C ILE A 119 8.40 -0.94 -6.49
N GLU A 120 7.37 -0.65 -7.28
CA GLU A 120 7.49 0.19 -8.48
C GLU A 120 7.76 1.66 -8.12
N ARG A 121 7.16 2.16 -7.03
CA ARG A 121 7.46 3.47 -6.45
C ARG A 121 8.93 3.57 -6.06
N HIS A 122 9.45 2.57 -5.35
CA HIS A 122 10.86 2.52 -4.97
C HIS A 122 11.81 2.43 -6.17
N ARG A 123 11.38 1.86 -7.31
CA ARG A 123 12.17 1.86 -8.54
C ARG A 123 12.20 3.22 -9.24
N ASN A 124 11.13 4.01 -9.14
CA ASN A 124 11.07 5.34 -9.73
C ASN A 124 11.24 6.45 -8.68
N ILE A 125 12.41 6.47 -8.02
CA ILE A 125 12.78 7.54 -7.09
C ILE A 125 12.89 8.90 -7.80
N LEU A 126 13.19 8.88 -9.10
CA LEU A 126 13.44 10.08 -9.89
C LEU A 126 12.22 11.01 -9.94
N LEU A 127 11.00 10.47 -10.05
CA LEU A 127 9.77 11.26 -9.99
C LEU A 127 9.70 12.10 -8.71
N PHE A 128 9.98 11.48 -7.57
CA PHE A 128 9.91 12.12 -6.25
C PHE A 128 11.05 13.13 -6.05
N HIS A 129 12.25 12.82 -6.54
CA HIS A 129 13.37 13.76 -6.53
C HIS A 129 13.07 15.01 -7.37
N ASN A 130 12.53 14.83 -8.57
CA ASN A 130 12.13 15.92 -9.45
C ASN A 130 11.00 16.77 -8.86
N PHE A 131 10.08 16.17 -8.10
CA PHE A 131 9.09 16.92 -7.32
C PHE A 131 9.76 17.78 -6.24
N SER A 132 10.76 17.24 -5.52
CA SER A 132 11.53 18.02 -4.54
C SER A 132 12.28 19.20 -5.18
N LEU A 133 12.89 18.99 -6.36
CA LEU A 133 13.55 20.07 -7.12
C LEU A 133 12.56 21.14 -7.56
N LEU A 134 11.39 20.75 -8.08
CA LEU A 134 10.34 21.68 -8.47
C LEU A 134 9.92 22.56 -7.28
N LYS A 135 9.78 21.99 -6.08
CA LYS A 135 9.44 22.74 -4.88
C LYS A 135 10.48 23.83 -4.54
N ILE A 136 11.77 23.51 -4.66
CA ILE A 136 12.86 24.48 -4.43
C ILE A 136 12.80 25.61 -5.45
N LEU A 137 12.62 25.28 -6.74
CA LEU A 137 12.54 26.28 -7.81
C LEU A 137 11.32 27.20 -7.64
N LEU A 138 10.16 26.64 -7.29
CA LEU A 138 8.93 27.40 -7.04
C LEU A 138 9.08 28.37 -5.87
N HIS A 139 9.79 27.97 -4.81
CA HIS A 139 10.06 28.85 -3.66
C HIS A 139 10.87 30.10 -4.06
N ASN A 140 11.77 29.97 -5.04
CA ASN A 140 12.65 31.05 -5.47
C ASN A 140 11.99 32.02 -6.47
N GLU A 141 10.94 31.60 -7.18
CA GLU A 141 10.30 32.39 -8.27
C GLU A 141 8.90 32.94 -7.94
N ASN A 142 8.49 32.94 -6.66
CA ASN A 142 7.18 33.42 -6.17
C ASN A 142 6.00 32.47 -6.55
N PRO A 143 5.65 31.49 -5.70
CA PRO A 143 5.01 30.22 -6.09
C PRO A 143 3.49 30.23 -6.42
N ARG A 144 2.81 31.38 -6.47
CA ARG A 144 1.39 31.44 -6.10
C ARG A 144 0.31 31.29 -7.20
N LYS A 145 0.55 30.61 -8.32
CA LYS A 145 -0.49 30.53 -9.39
C LYS A 145 -1.02 29.14 -9.78
N ARG A 146 -0.47 28.02 -9.28
CA ARG A 146 -0.93 26.68 -9.72
C ARG A 146 -1.20 25.64 -8.64
N PHE A 147 -0.61 25.76 -7.46
CA PHE A 147 -0.77 24.77 -6.39
C PHE A 147 -1.09 25.46 -5.08
N THR A 148 -1.99 24.87 -4.30
CA THR A 148 -2.24 25.33 -2.95
C THR A 148 -1.10 24.87 -2.03
N ASP A 149 -0.82 25.60 -0.96
CA ASP A 149 0.15 25.16 0.05
C ASP A 149 -0.21 23.77 0.62
N ASN A 150 -1.52 23.49 0.70
CA ASN A 150 -2.04 22.19 1.11
C ASN A 150 -1.68 21.06 0.12
N ASP A 151 -1.76 21.30 -1.19
CA ASP A 151 -1.33 20.32 -2.20
C ASP A 151 0.16 20.02 -2.07
N ILE A 152 0.99 21.05 -1.90
CA ILE A 152 2.44 20.88 -1.74
C ILE A 152 2.75 20.08 -0.48
N LEU A 153 2.10 20.39 0.63
CA LEU A 153 2.27 19.69 1.91
C LEU A 153 1.86 18.22 1.81
N ARG A 154 0.69 17.95 1.24
CA ARG A 154 0.14 16.61 1.03
C ARG A 154 1.04 15.75 0.12
N LEU A 155 1.46 16.30 -1.03
CA LEU A 155 2.36 15.60 -1.95
C LEU A 155 3.76 15.40 -1.37
N THR A 156 4.27 16.37 -0.61
CA THR A 156 5.57 16.24 0.09
C THR A 156 5.53 15.11 1.10
N SER A 157 4.45 15.03 1.87
CA SER A 157 4.31 14.04 2.93
C SER A 157 4.16 12.63 2.36
N PHE A 158 3.41 12.47 1.26
CA PHE A 158 3.35 11.22 0.51
C PHE A 158 4.72 10.85 -0.10
N ALA A 159 5.43 11.82 -0.68
CA ALA A 159 6.74 11.60 -1.31
C ALA A 159 7.81 11.13 -0.31
N ALA A 160 7.70 11.50 0.96
CA ALA A 160 8.64 11.11 2.01
C ALA A 160 8.56 9.62 2.40
N LEU A 161 7.46 8.93 2.09
CA LEU A 161 7.27 7.53 2.47
C LEU A 161 7.92 6.56 1.48
N SER A 162 8.80 5.69 1.95
CA SER A 162 9.43 4.66 1.11
C SER A 162 8.44 3.59 0.63
N GLN A 163 7.51 3.18 1.51
CA GLN A 163 6.49 2.15 1.31
C GLN A 163 5.11 2.67 1.73
N PRO A 164 4.51 3.60 0.95
CA PRO A 164 3.26 4.24 1.33
C PRO A 164 2.11 3.27 1.54
N MET A 165 2.01 2.15 0.81
CA MET A 165 0.87 1.24 0.97
C MET A 165 0.99 0.34 2.22
N ALA A 166 2.21 -0.06 2.58
CA ALA A 166 2.48 -0.65 3.90
C ALA A 166 2.15 0.35 5.03
N HIS A 167 2.60 1.61 4.89
CA HIS A 167 2.33 2.68 5.86
C HIS A 167 0.84 2.91 6.05
N LEU A 168 0.09 2.96 4.94
CA LEU A 168 -1.36 3.07 4.95
C LEU A 168 -1.98 1.97 5.79
N PHE A 169 -1.64 0.71 5.53
CA PHE A 169 -2.17 -0.43 6.29
C PHE A 169 -1.85 -0.32 7.78
N LEU A 170 -0.60 -0.01 8.15
CA LEU A 170 -0.23 0.08 9.56
C LEU A 170 -0.92 1.24 10.29
N SER A 171 -1.17 2.36 9.60
CA SER A 171 -1.89 3.52 10.15
C SER A 171 -3.35 3.26 10.52
N TYR A 172 -3.88 2.05 10.26
CA TYR A 172 -5.19 1.65 10.76
C TYR A 172 -5.18 1.20 12.21
N PHE A 173 -4.01 0.81 12.71
CA PHE A 173 -3.86 0.15 13.98
C PHE A 173 -3.12 1.05 14.97
N THR A 174 -3.63 1.12 16.19
CA THR A 174 -2.99 1.86 17.28
C THR A 174 -2.84 0.97 18.51
N SER A 175 -1.81 1.24 19.30
CA SER A 175 -1.61 0.66 20.61
C SER A 175 -0.96 1.67 21.54
N ASP A 176 -0.88 1.33 22.83
CA ASP A 176 -0.28 2.20 23.83
C ASP A 176 1.21 2.49 23.57
N THR A 177 1.90 1.59 22.87
CA THR A 177 3.36 1.68 22.64
C THR A 177 3.72 2.15 21.23
N LEU A 178 2.75 2.21 20.30
CA LEU A 178 3.03 2.44 18.89
C LEU A 178 1.85 3.07 18.17
N GLU A 179 2.11 4.19 17.52
CA GLU A 179 1.16 4.93 16.69
C GLU A 179 1.86 5.42 15.42
N ILE A 180 1.14 5.40 14.31
CA ILE A 180 1.64 5.81 13.00
C ILE A 180 0.77 6.92 12.44
N LEU A 181 1.39 8.01 11.99
CA LEU A 181 0.68 9.15 11.41
C LEU A 181 0.18 8.83 10.01
N HIS A 182 -0.99 9.33 9.66
CA HIS A 182 -1.49 9.23 8.29
C HIS A 182 -0.87 10.32 7.41
N PRO A 183 -0.09 9.97 6.39
CA PRO A 183 0.81 10.89 5.68
C PRO A 183 0.08 11.96 4.86
N THR A 184 -1.15 11.72 4.41
CA THR A 184 -1.88 12.70 3.58
C THR A 184 -2.87 13.55 4.35
N ILE A 185 -3.29 13.09 5.52
CA ILE A 185 -4.24 13.82 6.39
C ILE A 185 -3.45 14.53 7.51
N LEU A 186 -2.18 14.18 7.72
CA LEU A 186 -1.27 14.72 8.73
C LEU A 186 -1.81 14.63 10.16
N THR A 187 -2.70 13.67 10.39
CA THR A 187 -3.24 13.34 11.70
C THR A 187 -2.94 11.89 12.02
N LYS A 188 -2.95 11.55 13.32
CA LYS A 188 -2.95 10.15 13.75
C LYS A 188 -4.22 9.49 13.23
N ARG A 189 -4.06 8.35 12.58
CA ARG A 189 -5.19 7.48 12.22
C ARG A 189 -5.08 6.22 13.05
N GLY A 190 -6.22 5.80 13.55
CA GLY A 190 -6.35 4.62 14.38
C GLY A 190 -7.82 4.28 14.47
N THR A 191 -8.27 3.35 13.65
CA THR A 191 -9.65 2.86 13.72
C THR A 191 -9.71 1.56 14.52
N LEU A 192 -8.57 0.89 14.70
CA LEU A 192 -8.47 -0.37 15.40
C LEU A 192 -7.39 -0.33 16.48
N HIS A 193 -7.82 -0.16 17.73
CA HIS A 193 -6.94 -0.36 18.88
C HIS A 193 -6.59 -1.85 19.05
N ILE A 194 -5.31 -2.17 19.25
CA ILE A 194 -4.76 -3.52 19.41
C ILE A 194 -4.78 -3.94 20.89
N SER A 195 -5.98 -4.14 21.43
CA SER A 195 -6.19 -4.69 22.78
C SER A 195 -5.77 -6.17 22.87
N PRO A 196 -5.50 -6.73 24.07
CA PRO A 196 -5.07 -8.13 24.25
C PRO A 196 -5.87 -9.17 23.44
N LYS A 197 -7.20 -9.07 23.45
CA LYS A 197 -8.08 -9.96 22.66
C LYS A 197 -7.84 -9.87 21.15
N ARG A 198 -7.57 -8.67 20.63
CA ARG A 198 -7.23 -8.47 19.21
C ARG A 198 -5.82 -8.95 18.89
N LYS A 199 -4.90 -8.94 19.87
CA LYS A 199 -3.56 -9.55 19.74
C LYS A 199 -3.67 -11.05 19.49
N GLU A 200 -4.45 -11.74 20.33
CA GLU A 200 -4.72 -13.18 20.18
C GLU A 200 -5.37 -13.49 18.83
N PHE A 201 -6.35 -12.69 18.42
CA PHE A 201 -6.99 -12.87 17.12
C PHE A 201 -6.02 -12.65 15.95
N LEU A 202 -5.17 -11.63 16.01
CA LEU A 202 -4.14 -11.38 15.00
C LEU A 202 -3.11 -12.52 14.92
N TYR A 203 -2.71 -13.08 16.07
CA TYR A 203 -1.85 -14.27 16.12
C TYR A 203 -2.50 -15.45 15.39
N LEU A 204 -3.78 -15.74 15.66
CA LEU A 204 -4.52 -16.81 15.00
C LEU A 204 -4.62 -16.61 13.49
N ILE A 205 -4.85 -15.37 13.04
CA ILE A 205 -4.84 -15.03 11.61
C ILE A 205 -3.49 -15.40 11.00
N CYS A 206 -2.38 -15.00 11.63
CA CYS A 206 -1.03 -15.30 11.13
C CYS A 206 -0.76 -16.82 11.05
N CYS A 207 -1.16 -17.58 12.08
CA CYS A 207 -1.04 -19.05 12.10
C CYS A 207 -1.85 -19.75 11.00
N ILE A 208 -3.01 -19.21 10.63
CA ILE A 208 -3.80 -19.75 9.52
C ILE A 208 -3.13 -19.41 8.19
N LEU A 209 -2.72 -18.14 8.01
CA LEU A 209 -2.15 -17.66 6.76
C LEU A 209 -0.78 -18.27 6.45
N CYS A 210 0.05 -18.57 7.46
CA CYS A 210 1.35 -19.21 7.22
C CYS A 210 1.21 -20.60 6.59
N LYS A 211 0.11 -21.32 6.88
CA LYS A 211 -0.24 -22.63 6.30
C LYS A 211 -0.91 -22.53 4.92
N GLN A 212 -1.09 -21.33 4.37
CA GLN A 212 -1.78 -21.08 3.10
C GLN A 212 -0.85 -20.36 2.11
N PRO A 213 -0.02 -21.09 1.34
CA PRO A 213 0.95 -20.48 0.43
C PRO A 213 0.34 -19.53 -0.61
N SER A 214 -0.93 -19.77 -1.00
CA SER A 214 -1.68 -18.92 -1.92
C SER A 214 -1.99 -17.52 -1.35
N MET A 215 -1.89 -17.34 -0.04
CA MET A 215 -2.20 -16.11 0.69
C MET A 215 -0.95 -15.37 1.20
N ALA A 216 0.19 -15.54 0.53
CA ALA A 216 1.48 -15.02 0.98
C ALA A 216 1.52 -13.50 1.26
N TYR A 217 0.76 -12.68 0.53
CA TYR A 217 0.78 -11.22 0.74
C TYR A 217 -0.03 -10.82 1.97
N ALA A 218 -1.19 -11.45 2.19
CA ALA A 218 -1.91 -11.27 3.45
C ALA A 218 -1.06 -11.72 4.64
N PHE A 219 -0.35 -12.85 4.51
CA PHE A 219 0.58 -13.29 5.54
C PHE A 219 1.64 -12.23 5.86
N ILE A 220 2.32 -11.66 4.86
CA ILE A 220 3.36 -10.63 5.06
C ILE A 220 2.82 -9.42 5.84
N PHE A 221 1.66 -8.89 5.45
CA PHE A 221 1.10 -7.70 6.10
C PHE A 221 0.65 -8.00 7.53
N PHE A 222 -0.08 -9.09 7.78
CA PHE A 222 -0.55 -9.43 9.12
C PHE A 222 0.58 -9.90 10.05
N ALA A 223 1.52 -10.71 9.56
CA ALA A 223 2.69 -11.11 10.35
C ALA A 223 3.59 -9.92 10.65
N GLY A 224 3.73 -8.98 9.70
CA GLY A 224 4.50 -7.75 9.90
C GLY A 224 3.84 -6.86 10.96
N LEU A 225 2.52 -6.71 10.92
CA LEU A 225 1.75 -6.04 11.97
C LEU A 225 1.97 -6.71 13.33
N PHE A 226 1.82 -8.04 13.40
CA PHE A 226 1.98 -8.79 14.65
C PHE A 226 3.39 -8.61 15.24
N ASN A 227 4.43 -8.90 14.47
CA ASN A 227 5.81 -8.81 14.96
C ASN A 227 6.21 -7.36 15.28
N ARG A 228 5.64 -6.36 14.60
CA ARG A 228 5.84 -4.95 14.92
C ARG A 228 5.23 -4.54 16.26
N PHE A 229 4.00 -4.94 16.56
CA PHE A 229 3.32 -4.58 17.81
C PHE A 229 3.76 -5.41 19.02
N PHE A 230 4.30 -6.62 18.80
CA PHE A 230 4.67 -7.52 19.90
C PHE A 230 6.17 -7.81 20.01
N HIS A 231 6.98 -7.28 19.09
CA HIS A 231 8.41 -7.54 19.00
C HIS A 231 8.75 -9.05 19.02
N SER A 232 7.85 -9.87 18.48
CA SER A 232 8.03 -11.31 18.34
C SER A 232 8.83 -11.61 17.09
N ARG A 233 9.57 -12.72 17.10
CA ARG A 233 10.24 -13.30 15.91
C ARG A 233 9.59 -14.60 15.44
N HIS A 234 8.41 -14.93 15.97
CA HIS A 234 7.79 -16.25 15.78
C HIS A 234 7.55 -16.59 14.30
N PHE A 235 7.19 -15.59 13.50
CA PHE A 235 6.89 -15.77 12.08
C PHE A 235 8.07 -15.53 11.14
N ASP A 236 9.25 -15.17 11.64
CA ASP A 236 10.39 -14.76 10.82
C ASP A 236 10.86 -15.91 9.90
N ASN A 237 10.99 -17.13 10.43
CA ASN A 237 11.39 -18.31 9.66
C ASN A 237 10.47 -18.56 8.44
N TYR A 238 9.16 -18.32 8.59
CA TYR A 238 8.20 -18.49 7.48
C TYR A 238 8.32 -17.39 6.43
N VAL A 239 8.84 -16.22 6.80
CA VAL A 239 9.16 -15.13 5.89
C VAL A 239 10.47 -15.42 5.16
N GLU A 240 11.46 -16.01 5.84
CA GLU A 240 12.75 -16.41 5.25
C GLU A 240 12.58 -17.43 4.11
N GLU A 241 11.56 -18.28 4.17
CA GLU A 241 11.20 -19.19 3.07
C GLU A 241 10.60 -18.47 1.84
N LYS A 242 10.25 -17.19 1.93
CA LYS A 242 9.71 -16.40 0.81
C LYS A 242 10.83 -15.82 -0.05
N ASP A 243 10.49 -15.30 -1.22
CA ASP A 243 11.49 -14.63 -2.06
C ASP A 243 12.03 -13.34 -1.42
N ILE A 244 13.26 -12.97 -1.79
CA ILE A 244 14.00 -11.81 -1.27
C ILE A 244 13.18 -10.52 -1.28
N GLN A 245 12.32 -10.29 -2.29
CA GLN A 245 11.54 -9.06 -2.34
C GLN A 245 10.46 -9.03 -1.25
N LYS A 246 9.85 -10.18 -0.95
CA LYS A 246 8.89 -10.32 0.16
C LYS A 246 9.57 -10.16 1.51
N GLN A 247 10.77 -10.75 1.68
CA GLN A 247 11.57 -10.59 2.89
C GLN A 247 11.92 -9.12 3.14
N ALA A 248 12.49 -8.43 2.15
CA ALA A 248 12.85 -7.02 2.27
C ALA A 248 11.63 -6.13 2.55
N TYR A 249 10.48 -6.44 1.95
CA TYR A 249 9.25 -5.70 2.19
C TYR A 249 8.73 -5.91 3.62
N TYR A 250 8.79 -7.14 4.12
CA TYR A 250 8.46 -7.48 5.50
C TYR A 250 9.35 -6.74 6.50
N THR A 251 10.67 -6.73 6.28
CA THR A 251 11.61 -5.94 7.09
C THR A 251 11.25 -4.46 7.10
N GLY A 252 10.90 -3.89 5.94
CA GLY A 252 10.44 -2.50 5.84
C GLY A 252 9.20 -2.20 6.68
N ILE A 253 8.25 -3.13 6.77
CA ILE A 253 7.08 -3.03 7.67
C ILE A 253 7.51 -2.99 9.15
N LEU A 254 8.45 -3.84 9.55
CA LEU A 254 8.94 -3.88 10.93
C LEU A 254 9.68 -2.60 11.33
N GLU A 255 10.42 -2.01 10.41
CA GLU A 255 11.30 -0.85 10.67
C GLU A 255 10.62 0.52 10.48
N MET A 256 9.39 0.55 9.96
CA MET A 256 8.64 1.78 9.71
C MET A 256 8.53 2.63 10.99
N LYS A 257 8.45 3.96 10.88
CA LYS A 257 8.31 4.87 12.04
C LYS A 257 7.17 5.85 11.79
#